data_AF-A0A4R3H3W4-F1
#
_entry.id   AF-A0A4R3H3W4-F1
#
_cell.length_a   1.000
_cell.length_b   1.000
_cell.length_c   1.000
_cell.angle_alpha   90.00
_cell.angle_beta   90.00
_cell.angle_gamma   90.00
#
_symmetry.space_group_name_H-M   'P 1'
#
loop_
_entity.id
_entity.type
_entity.pdbx_description
1 polymer ?
#
loop_
_entity_poly.entity_id
_entity_poly.type
_entity_poly.pdbx_seq_one_letter_code
_entity_poly.pdbx_strand_id
1 'polypeptide(L)'
;MPARLRTATEALDSLAALRALVLPDLGLHDALGDIEDFALFAERTAEAARARGLDLDAGTVRDLLHTLPQTPSIDGFEPAPGWLPAEVTQVEGRATVAWLRFGRRRLSEPFYDDTLVRRRYLPFNRLFAIRTALDDLEARAAALPPLEPAGLIFHMSRCGSTLAAQMLAASPAHVVVSEAPPISAITQRSDLGDDAKATVLRAMVAALGQARNGETRLFLKLDCWHSRDLPLFRRAFPQTPWVFLYREPVEVMVSQARRRGMQMTPSLVPPSTFGLDLPGGVPDEDYCARVLAAVCEGAVRHASLGGGRLVNYRQLPEALFTKILPHFGVTASQAELQAMRATAARDAKAPEQSFAPDARDKQQAATPALRAICARRLDDVYQRLEAMRTEQP
;
A
#
# COMPACT_ATOMS: atom_id res chain seq x y z
N MET A 1 14.59 -46.00 -7.51
CA MET A 1 15.31 -45.21 -8.55
C MET A 1 15.95 -44.02 -7.86
N PRO A 2 17.25 -43.76 -8.00
CA PRO A 2 17.84 -42.57 -7.39
C PRO A 2 17.30 -41.35 -8.16
N ALA A 3 16.75 -40.38 -7.44
CA ALA A 3 16.37 -39.09 -8.01
C ALA A 3 17.61 -38.50 -8.70
N ARG A 4 17.58 -38.38 -10.03
CA ARG A 4 18.64 -37.70 -10.76
C ARG A 4 18.67 -36.27 -10.24
N LEU A 5 19.78 -35.88 -9.61
CA LEU A 5 20.08 -34.49 -9.28
C LEU A 5 20.08 -33.71 -10.59
N ARG A 6 19.02 -32.93 -10.81
CA ARG A 6 18.96 -32.00 -11.93
C ARG A 6 20.04 -30.95 -11.78
N THR A 7 20.72 -30.67 -12.88
CA THR A 7 21.75 -29.64 -12.89
C THR A 7 21.09 -28.26 -12.80
N ALA A 8 21.77 -27.29 -12.17
CA ALA A 8 21.24 -25.92 -12.06
C ALA A 8 20.95 -25.29 -13.43
N THR A 9 21.73 -25.64 -14.45
CA THR A 9 21.56 -25.21 -15.84
C THR A 9 20.24 -25.71 -16.45
N GLU A 10 19.93 -27.01 -16.34
CA GLU A 10 18.67 -27.57 -16.86
C GLU A 10 17.42 -26.95 -16.21
N ALA A 11 17.52 -26.63 -14.90
CA ALA A 11 16.44 -25.94 -14.19
C ALA A 11 16.25 -24.50 -14.68
N LEU A 12 17.34 -23.78 -14.95
CA LEU A 12 17.30 -22.43 -15.51
C LEU A 12 16.69 -22.43 -16.93
N ASP A 13 17.09 -23.38 -17.78
CA ASP A 13 16.57 -23.51 -19.13
C ASP A 13 15.07 -23.86 -19.13
N SER A 14 14.66 -24.78 -18.24
CA SER A 14 13.25 -25.14 -18.06
C SER A 14 12.40 -23.96 -17.62
N LEU A 15 12.89 -23.15 -16.67
CA LEU A 15 12.18 -21.96 -16.21
C LEU A 15 12.12 -20.86 -17.28
N ALA A 16 13.19 -20.67 -18.04
CA ALA A 16 13.22 -19.73 -19.15
C ALA A 16 12.19 -20.11 -20.22
N ALA A 17 12.14 -21.39 -20.61
CA ALA A 17 11.15 -21.89 -21.56
C ALA A 17 9.71 -21.72 -21.05
N LEU A 18 9.46 -22.02 -19.76
CA LEU A 18 8.15 -21.81 -19.14
C LEU A 18 7.75 -20.33 -19.12
N ARG A 19 8.67 -19.42 -18.81
CA ARG A 19 8.41 -17.98 -18.82
C ARG A 19 8.08 -17.48 -20.22
N ALA A 20 8.83 -17.91 -21.24
CA ALA A 20 8.57 -17.55 -22.63
C ALA A 20 7.20 -18.04 -23.13
N LEU A 21 6.72 -19.16 -22.59
CA LEU A 21 5.41 -19.73 -22.90
C LEU A 21 4.26 -19.04 -22.16
N VAL A 22 4.43 -18.75 -20.86
CA VAL A 22 3.33 -18.28 -19.99
C VAL A 22 3.16 -16.77 -20.04
N LEU A 23 4.23 -15.99 -19.95
CA LEU A 23 4.18 -14.53 -19.83
C LEU A 23 3.41 -13.80 -20.95
N PRO A 24 3.46 -14.22 -22.23
CA PRO A 24 2.67 -13.58 -23.28
C PRO A 24 1.21 -14.08 -23.38
N ASP A 25 0.80 -15.11 -22.63
CA ASP A 25 -0.50 -15.77 -22.78
C ASP A 25 -1.46 -15.42 -21.61
N LEU A 26 -2.38 -14.49 -21.88
CA LEU A 26 -3.39 -14.07 -20.89
C LEU A 26 -4.34 -15.21 -20.48
N GLY A 27 -4.60 -16.17 -21.37
CA GLY A 27 -5.39 -17.34 -21.03
C GLY A 27 -4.71 -18.22 -19.99
N LEU A 28 -3.37 -18.35 -20.07
CA LEU A 28 -2.58 -19.04 -19.05
C LEU A 28 -2.46 -18.24 -17.76
N HIS A 29 -2.39 -16.91 -17.84
CA HIS A 29 -2.47 -16.08 -16.65
C HIS A 29 -3.75 -16.36 -15.86
N ASP A 30 -4.89 -16.44 -16.53
CA ASP A 30 -6.19 -16.69 -15.88
C ASP A 30 -6.36 -18.14 -15.44
N ALA A 31 -5.92 -19.10 -16.23
CA ALA A 31 -6.03 -20.52 -15.90
C ALA A 31 -5.15 -20.93 -14.71
N LEU A 32 -3.96 -20.34 -14.57
CA LEU A 32 -2.97 -20.74 -13.57
C LEU A 32 -2.87 -19.78 -12.39
N GLY A 33 -3.23 -18.51 -12.58
CA GLY A 33 -2.81 -17.43 -11.69
C GLY A 33 -3.47 -17.38 -10.33
N ASP A 34 -4.59 -18.07 -10.13
CA ASP A 34 -5.31 -18.13 -8.85
C ASP A 34 -5.27 -19.54 -8.21
N ILE A 35 -4.47 -20.47 -8.75
CA ILE A 35 -4.26 -21.78 -8.15
C ILE A 35 -3.31 -21.63 -6.95
N GLU A 36 -3.82 -21.89 -5.74
CA GLU A 36 -3.04 -21.83 -4.50
C GLU A 36 -2.32 -23.16 -4.20
N ASP A 37 -2.90 -24.30 -4.60
CA ASP A 37 -2.32 -25.62 -4.38
C ASP A 37 -1.11 -25.86 -5.31
N PHE A 38 0.05 -26.13 -4.72
CA PHE A 38 1.31 -26.28 -5.44
C PHE A 38 1.34 -27.52 -6.33
N ALA A 39 0.71 -28.61 -5.92
CA ALA A 39 0.69 -29.84 -6.71
C ALA A 39 -0.22 -29.69 -7.93
N LEU A 40 -1.43 -29.16 -7.72
CA LEU A 40 -2.37 -28.86 -8.79
C LEU A 40 -1.79 -27.83 -9.77
N PHE A 41 -1.16 -26.77 -9.26
CA PHE A 41 -0.52 -25.77 -10.12
C PHE A 41 0.57 -26.40 -10.99
N ALA A 42 1.41 -27.27 -10.40
CA ALA A 42 2.46 -27.97 -11.13
C ALA A 42 1.88 -28.89 -12.22
N GLU A 43 0.81 -29.62 -11.93
CA GLU A 43 0.11 -30.46 -12.90
C GLU A 43 -0.48 -29.65 -14.05
N ARG A 44 -1.20 -28.57 -13.75
CA ARG A 44 -1.82 -27.69 -14.75
C ARG A 44 -0.81 -26.94 -15.60
N THR A 45 0.28 -26.48 -14.98
CA THR A 45 1.38 -25.83 -15.71
C THR A 45 2.05 -26.81 -16.66
N ALA A 46 2.31 -28.04 -16.22
CA ALA A 46 2.92 -29.08 -17.05
C ALA A 46 1.97 -29.54 -18.18
N GLU A 47 0.66 -29.63 -17.92
CA GLU A 47 -0.36 -29.87 -18.95
C GLU A 47 -0.36 -28.77 -20.00
N ALA A 48 -0.38 -27.49 -19.58
CA ALA A 48 -0.33 -26.34 -20.46
C ALA A 48 0.97 -26.27 -21.29
N ALA A 49 2.10 -26.64 -20.69
CA ALA A 49 3.39 -26.73 -21.35
C ALA A 49 3.39 -27.79 -22.46
N ARG A 50 2.96 -29.03 -22.14
CA ARG A 50 2.89 -30.12 -23.12
C ARG A 50 1.92 -29.84 -24.26
N ALA A 51 0.77 -29.22 -23.96
CA ALA A 51 -0.19 -28.80 -24.97
C ALA A 51 0.38 -27.78 -25.98
N ARG A 52 1.48 -27.11 -25.64
CA ARG A 52 2.19 -26.14 -26.48
C ARG A 52 3.58 -26.64 -26.93
N GLY A 53 3.82 -27.96 -26.84
CA GLY A 53 5.03 -28.59 -27.35
C GLY A 53 6.27 -28.49 -26.45
N LEU A 54 6.12 -28.03 -25.21
CA LEU A 54 7.21 -28.03 -24.22
C LEU A 54 7.13 -29.31 -23.38
N ASP A 55 8.08 -30.23 -23.57
CA ASP A 55 8.16 -31.49 -22.82
C ASP A 55 8.63 -31.23 -21.39
N LEU A 56 7.66 -31.04 -20.50
CA LEU A 56 7.90 -30.70 -19.11
C LEU A 56 6.86 -31.39 -18.23
N ASP A 57 7.31 -32.07 -17.18
CA ASP A 57 6.46 -32.81 -16.25
C ASP A 57 6.13 -32.00 -14.99
N ALA A 58 5.15 -32.48 -14.21
CA ALA A 58 4.73 -31.79 -12.99
C ALA A 58 5.81 -31.82 -11.89
N GLY A 59 6.66 -32.86 -11.86
CA GLY A 59 7.79 -32.94 -10.93
C GLY A 59 8.76 -31.78 -11.17
N THR A 60 9.02 -31.46 -12.42
CA THR A 60 9.85 -30.35 -12.86
C THR A 60 9.33 -29.01 -12.38
N VAL A 61 8.04 -28.73 -12.62
CA VAL A 61 7.45 -27.47 -12.15
C VAL A 61 7.55 -27.37 -10.64
N ARG A 62 7.32 -28.47 -9.92
CA ARG A 62 7.41 -28.51 -8.46
C ARG A 62 8.82 -28.20 -7.97
N ASP A 63 9.85 -28.79 -8.58
CA ASP A 63 11.24 -28.50 -8.24
C ASP A 63 11.55 -27.00 -8.41
N LEU A 64 11.08 -26.39 -9.52
CA LEU A 64 11.23 -24.95 -9.77
C LEU A 64 10.54 -24.07 -8.72
N LEU A 65 9.40 -24.51 -8.16
CA LEU A 65 8.70 -23.77 -7.11
C LEU A 65 9.45 -23.73 -5.77
N HIS A 66 10.36 -24.68 -5.56
CA HIS A 66 11.17 -24.80 -4.35
C HIS A 66 12.53 -24.09 -4.45
N THR A 67 12.99 -23.72 -5.65
CA THR A 67 14.27 -23.03 -5.84
C THR A 67 14.19 -21.50 -5.61
N LEU A 68 12.99 -20.93 -5.46
CA LEU A 68 12.74 -19.48 -5.31
C LEU A 68 13.61 -18.64 -6.27
N PRO A 69 13.39 -18.77 -7.59
CA PRO A 69 14.26 -18.14 -8.58
C PRO A 69 14.24 -16.62 -8.46
N GLN A 70 15.34 -15.99 -8.86
CA GLN A 70 15.38 -14.53 -8.98
C GLN A 70 14.33 -14.06 -9.99
N THR A 71 13.66 -12.96 -9.64
CA THR A 71 12.72 -12.26 -10.51
C THR A 71 13.51 -11.58 -11.64
N PRO A 72 13.31 -11.98 -12.91
CA PRO A 72 14.09 -11.46 -14.03
C PRO A 72 13.65 -10.05 -14.38
N SER A 73 14.58 -9.23 -14.85
CA SER A 73 14.27 -8.00 -15.58
C SER A 73 13.99 -8.35 -17.04
N ILE A 74 12.83 -7.96 -17.55
CA ILE A 74 12.45 -8.18 -18.95
C ILE A 74 12.17 -6.82 -19.58
N ASP A 75 13.11 -6.38 -20.41
CA ASP A 75 12.98 -5.13 -21.15
C ASP A 75 11.82 -5.23 -22.13
N GLY A 76 11.02 -4.16 -22.21
CA GLY A 76 9.85 -4.11 -23.11
C GLY A 76 8.67 -5.02 -22.70
N PHE A 77 8.73 -5.73 -21.58
CA PHE A 77 7.54 -6.43 -21.07
C PHE A 77 6.46 -5.41 -20.69
N GLU A 78 5.24 -5.65 -21.15
CA GLU A 78 4.06 -4.84 -20.85
C GLU A 78 3.13 -5.65 -19.92
N PRO A 79 3.14 -5.38 -18.60
CA PRO A 79 2.25 -6.08 -17.68
C PRO A 79 0.80 -5.82 -18.05
N ALA A 80 0.09 -6.90 -18.40
CA ALA A 80 -1.32 -6.83 -18.72
C ALA A 80 -2.17 -6.37 -17.50
N PRO A 81 -3.43 -5.95 -17.72
CA PRO A 81 -4.32 -5.63 -16.62
C PRO A 81 -4.38 -6.75 -15.57
N GLY A 82 -4.26 -6.38 -14.30
CA GLY A 82 -4.19 -7.34 -13.20
C GLY A 82 -2.79 -7.65 -12.70
N TRP A 83 -1.74 -7.15 -13.33
CA TRP A 83 -0.40 -7.06 -12.76
C TRP A 83 -0.23 -5.74 -12.02
N LEU A 84 0.16 -5.79 -10.74
CA LEU A 84 0.36 -4.60 -9.92
C LEU A 84 1.82 -4.45 -9.49
N PRO A 85 2.30 -3.19 -9.33
CA PRO A 85 3.61 -2.91 -8.74
C PRO A 85 3.70 -3.48 -7.32
N ALA A 86 4.76 -4.22 -7.03
CA ALA A 86 5.03 -4.78 -5.72
C ALA A 86 6.13 -4.03 -4.98
N GLU A 87 7.16 -3.59 -5.70
CA GLU A 87 8.35 -3.01 -5.11
C GLU A 87 9.10 -2.18 -6.16
N VAL A 88 9.82 -1.15 -5.71
CA VAL A 88 10.78 -0.43 -6.54
C VAL A 88 12.16 -0.66 -5.93
N THR A 89 13.08 -1.24 -6.71
CA THR A 89 14.44 -1.56 -6.23
C THR A 89 15.48 -1.20 -7.27
N GLN A 90 16.73 -1.03 -6.83
CA GLN A 90 17.87 -0.89 -7.71
C GLN A 90 18.38 -2.27 -8.13
N VAL A 91 18.52 -2.51 -9.43
CA VAL A 91 19.13 -3.71 -10.02
C VAL A 91 20.17 -3.22 -11.01
N GLU A 92 21.44 -3.62 -10.82
CA GLU A 92 22.56 -3.20 -11.69
C GLU A 92 22.65 -1.67 -11.89
N GLY A 93 22.35 -0.91 -10.83
CA GLY A 93 22.38 0.56 -10.85
C GLY A 93 21.19 1.22 -11.54
N ARG A 94 20.18 0.46 -11.97
CA ARG A 94 18.94 0.99 -12.56
C ARG A 94 17.74 0.74 -11.64
N ALA A 95 16.87 1.75 -11.54
CA ALA A 95 15.62 1.61 -10.82
C ALA A 95 14.67 0.70 -11.61
N THR A 96 14.14 -0.31 -10.95
CA THR A 96 13.20 -1.28 -11.52
C THR A 96 11.94 -1.38 -10.69
N VAL A 97 10.82 -1.72 -11.35
CA VAL A 97 9.56 -2.06 -10.72
C VAL A 97 9.39 -3.57 -10.77
N ALA A 98 9.22 -4.22 -9.62
CA ALA A 98 8.78 -5.60 -9.55
C ALA A 98 7.25 -5.67 -9.70
N TRP A 99 6.77 -6.63 -10.49
CA TRP A 99 5.35 -6.85 -10.76
C TRP A 99 4.92 -8.23 -10.33
N LEU A 100 3.76 -8.29 -9.69
CA LEU A 100 3.10 -9.55 -9.34
C LEU A 100 1.72 -9.58 -10.00
N ARG A 101 1.30 -10.76 -10.43
CA ARG A 101 -0.08 -10.98 -10.87
C ARG A 101 -1.00 -10.99 -9.65
N PHE A 102 -1.97 -10.09 -9.66
CA PHE A 102 -3.10 -10.06 -8.75
C PHE A 102 -4.40 -10.52 -9.42
N GLY A 103 -4.44 -10.54 -10.76
CA GLY A 103 -5.63 -10.90 -11.53
C GLY A 103 -6.81 -10.01 -11.15
N ARG A 104 -7.95 -10.65 -10.88
CA ARG A 104 -9.23 -10.02 -10.54
C ARG A 104 -9.49 -9.87 -9.04
N ARG A 105 -8.50 -10.10 -8.18
CA ARG A 105 -8.73 -9.97 -6.73
C ARG A 105 -8.75 -8.50 -6.31
N ARG A 106 -9.76 -8.15 -5.52
CA ARG A 106 -9.87 -6.81 -4.90
C ARG A 106 -8.80 -6.61 -3.83
N LEU A 107 -8.40 -5.35 -3.64
CA LEU A 107 -7.53 -4.95 -2.53
C LEU A 107 -8.41 -4.68 -1.30
N SER A 108 -8.64 -5.71 -0.49
CA SER A 108 -9.50 -5.62 0.69
C SER A 108 -8.74 -5.76 2.01
N GLU A 109 -7.47 -6.15 1.98
CA GLU A 109 -6.65 -6.24 3.19
C GLU A 109 -6.34 -4.84 3.79
N PRO A 110 -6.09 -4.73 5.11
CA PRO A 110 -5.83 -3.45 5.78
C PRO A 110 -4.63 -2.66 5.22
N PHE A 111 -3.62 -3.37 4.73
CA PHE A 111 -2.40 -2.84 4.14
C PHE A 111 -2.08 -3.55 2.83
N TYR A 112 -1.50 -2.82 1.87
CA TYR A 112 -1.08 -3.39 0.59
C TYR A 112 -0.02 -4.47 0.77
N ASP A 113 0.86 -4.33 1.78
CA ASP A 113 1.84 -5.35 2.15
C ASP A 113 1.19 -6.68 2.56
N ASP A 114 0.05 -6.66 3.26
CA ASP A 114 -0.68 -7.88 3.61
C ASP A 114 -1.12 -8.62 2.33
N THR A 115 -1.58 -7.87 1.33
CA THR A 115 -1.93 -8.43 0.02
C THR A 115 -0.69 -8.92 -0.73
N LEU A 116 0.42 -8.16 -0.72
CA LEU A 116 1.67 -8.55 -1.37
C LEU A 116 2.24 -9.84 -0.81
N VAL A 117 2.27 -9.99 0.52
CA VAL A 117 2.73 -11.22 1.18
C VAL A 117 1.94 -12.41 0.63
N ARG A 118 0.60 -12.34 0.64
CA ARG A 118 -0.26 -13.41 0.09
C ARG A 118 0.00 -13.65 -1.39
N ARG A 119 0.18 -12.60 -2.19
CA ARG A 119 0.43 -12.73 -3.64
C ARG A 119 1.79 -13.33 -3.96
N ARG A 120 2.84 -13.01 -3.21
CA ARG A 120 4.19 -13.60 -3.38
C ARG A 120 4.19 -15.10 -3.11
N TYR A 121 3.31 -15.61 -2.26
CA TYR A 121 3.22 -17.05 -1.97
C TYR A 121 2.53 -17.87 -3.05
N LEU A 122 1.78 -17.25 -3.96
CA LEU A 122 1.14 -17.99 -5.05
C LEU A 122 2.19 -18.66 -5.96
N PRO A 123 2.00 -19.94 -6.32
CA PRO A 123 2.89 -20.65 -7.25
C PRO A 123 3.17 -19.87 -8.54
N PHE A 124 2.13 -19.24 -9.09
CA PHE A 124 2.26 -18.40 -10.29
C PHE A 124 3.30 -17.29 -10.11
N ASN A 125 3.19 -16.50 -9.04
CA ASN A 125 4.09 -15.38 -8.79
C ASN A 125 5.50 -15.81 -8.40
N ARG A 126 5.69 -17.03 -7.86
CA ARG A 126 7.04 -17.57 -7.60
C ARG A 126 7.82 -17.80 -8.89
N LEU A 127 7.16 -18.25 -9.95
CA LEU A 127 7.83 -18.55 -11.23
C LEU A 127 7.81 -17.35 -12.19
N PHE A 128 6.71 -16.61 -12.21
CA PHE A 128 6.39 -15.65 -13.26
C PHE A 128 6.38 -14.20 -12.80
N ALA A 129 6.70 -13.86 -11.55
CA ALA A 129 7.00 -12.47 -11.22
C ALA A 129 8.08 -11.93 -12.16
N ILE A 130 7.95 -10.66 -12.54
CA ILE A 130 8.89 -9.99 -13.46
C ILE A 130 9.29 -8.62 -12.93
N ARG A 131 10.37 -8.09 -13.47
CA ARG A 131 10.82 -6.71 -13.27
C ARG A 131 10.87 -5.99 -14.60
N THR A 132 10.67 -4.69 -14.54
CA THR A 132 10.83 -3.78 -15.68
C THR A 132 11.60 -2.54 -15.23
N ALA A 133 12.21 -1.80 -16.16
CA ALA A 133 12.74 -0.48 -15.83
C ALA A 133 11.63 0.44 -15.30
N LEU A 134 11.98 1.30 -14.34
CA LEU A 134 11.06 2.32 -13.84
C LEU A 134 10.78 3.40 -14.90
N ASP A 135 11.77 3.71 -15.73
CA ASP A 135 11.66 4.76 -16.76
C ASP A 135 10.58 4.44 -17.80
N ASP A 136 10.28 3.15 -18.00
CA ASP A 136 9.20 2.70 -18.87
C ASP A 136 7.78 2.87 -18.24
N LEU A 137 7.69 3.15 -16.93
CA LEU A 137 6.42 3.14 -16.21
C LEU A 137 5.45 4.19 -16.73
N GLU A 138 5.93 5.37 -17.13
CA GLU A 138 5.08 6.46 -17.64
C GLU A 138 4.40 6.07 -18.96
N ALA A 139 5.17 5.63 -19.94
CA ALA A 139 4.65 5.19 -21.23
C ALA A 139 3.62 4.06 -21.05
N ARG A 140 3.87 3.15 -20.10
CA ARG A 140 2.94 2.05 -19.78
C ARG A 140 1.68 2.50 -19.06
N ALA A 141 1.79 3.42 -18.10
CA ALA A 141 0.64 3.95 -17.38
C ALA A 141 -0.35 4.65 -18.32
N ALA A 142 0.14 5.29 -19.38
CA ALA A 142 -0.69 5.90 -20.42
C ALA A 142 -1.51 4.88 -21.24
N ALA A 143 -1.10 3.60 -21.28
CA ALA A 143 -1.82 2.55 -21.99
C ALA A 143 -2.93 1.87 -21.16
N LEU A 144 -2.94 2.09 -19.84
CA LEU A 144 -3.97 1.57 -18.94
C LEU A 144 -5.12 2.58 -18.84
N PRO A 145 -6.40 2.16 -18.73
CA PRO A 145 -7.49 3.07 -18.39
C PRO A 145 -7.33 3.50 -16.92
N PRO A 146 -6.77 4.68 -16.62
CA PRO A 146 -6.36 5.00 -15.27
C PRO A 146 -7.56 5.54 -14.49
N LEU A 147 -7.78 5.04 -13.28
CA LEU A 147 -8.64 5.73 -12.32
C LEU A 147 -7.81 6.83 -11.67
N GLU A 148 -8.19 8.08 -11.92
CA GLU A 148 -7.67 9.20 -11.14
C GLU A 148 -8.10 9.05 -9.66
N PRO A 149 -7.22 9.37 -8.69
CA PRO A 149 -7.60 9.34 -7.28
C PRO A 149 -8.78 10.27 -6.99
N ALA A 150 -9.86 9.69 -6.46
CA ALA A 150 -11.02 10.43 -5.96
C ALA A 150 -10.77 11.02 -4.55
N GLY A 151 -9.80 10.48 -3.82
CA GLY A 151 -9.41 11.03 -2.52
C GLY A 151 -8.09 10.48 -1.98
N LEU A 152 -7.33 11.34 -1.30
CA LEU A 152 -6.12 10.98 -0.56
C LEU A 152 -6.38 11.00 0.95
N ILE A 153 -5.92 9.98 1.66
CA ILE A 153 -6.04 9.86 3.11
C ILE A 153 -4.63 9.91 3.70
N PHE A 154 -4.23 11.10 4.14
CA PHE A 154 -3.08 11.30 5.00
C PHE A 154 -3.49 11.06 6.46
N HIS A 155 -2.52 10.77 7.32
CA HIS A 155 -2.84 10.51 8.73
C HIS A 155 -1.66 10.62 9.68
N MET A 156 -1.95 10.86 10.97
CA MET A 156 -0.91 10.95 11.99
C MET A 156 -0.31 9.62 12.46
N SER A 157 -0.98 8.48 12.15
CA SER A 157 -0.80 7.14 12.76
C SER A 157 -1.75 6.85 13.93
N ARG A 158 -2.22 5.60 14.04
CA ARG A 158 -3.13 5.08 15.10
C ARG A 158 -4.38 5.94 15.35
N CYS A 159 -4.87 6.61 14.31
CA CYS A 159 -5.97 7.58 14.36
C CYS A 159 -7.20 7.16 13.55
N GLY A 160 -7.34 5.87 13.23
CA GLY A 160 -8.49 5.35 12.47
C GLY A 160 -8.36 5.47 10.95
N SER A 161 -7.18 5.77 10.40
CA SER A 161 -6.97 5.76 8.93
C SER A 161 -7.25 4.39 8.30
N THR A 162 -6.82 3.31 8.95
CA THR A 162 -7.15 1.94 8.48
C THR A 162 -8.66 1.69 8.48
N LEU A 163 -9.40 2.18 9.48
CA LEU A 163 -10.86 2.06 9.52
C LEU A 163 -11.50 2.78 8.33
N ALA A 164 -11.11 4.04 8.07
CA ALA A 164 -11.63 4.79 6.93
C ALA A 164 -11.34 4.09 5.59
N ALA A 165 -10.12 3.58 5.39
CA ALA A 165 -9.76 2.84 4.20
C ALA A 165 -10.55 1.52 4.05
N GLN A 166 -10.74 0.77 5.13
CA GLN A 166 -11.51 -0.47 5.12
C GLN A 166 -12.99 -0.24 4.84
N MET A 167 -13.58 0.82 5.41
CA MET A 167 -14.94 1.22 5.06
C MET A 167 -15.04 1.56 3.57
N LEU A 168 -14.13 2.35 3.01
CA LEU A 168 -14.11 2.63 1.58
C LEU A 168 -13.95 1.35 0.74
N ALA A 169 -13.12 0.40 1.17
CA ALA A 169 -12.90 -0.87 0.49
C ALA A 169 -14.11 -1.83 0.56
N ALA A 170 -15.11 -1.54 1.41
CA ALA A 170 -16.34 -2.32 1.48
C ALA A 170 -17.18 -2.21 0.19
N SER A 171 -17.08 -1.10 -0.55
CA SER A 171 -17.76 -0.97 -1.84
C SER A 171 -16.99 -1.70 -2.94
N PRO A 172 -17.65 -2.58 -3.72
CA PRO A 172 -17.04 -3.22 -4.90
C PRO A 172 -16.70 -2.20 -6.01
N ALA A 173 -17.26 -1.00 -5.98
CA ALA A 173 -16.96 0.06 -6.95
C ALA A 173 -15.63 0.77 -6.69
N HIS A 174 -14.96 0.47 -5.58
CA HIS A 174 -13.74 1.17 -5.15
C HIS A 174 -12.51 0.27 -5.24
N VAL A 175 -11.42 0.85 -5.78
CA VAL A 175 -10.05 0.42 -5.51
C VAL A 175 -9.53 1.25 -4.33
N VAL A 176 -9.05 0.59 -3.28
CA VAL A 176 -8.40 1.26 -2.15
C VAL A 176 -6.99 0.73 -2.00
N VAL A 177 -6.01 1.60 -2.28
CA VAL A 177 -4.59 1.29 -2.11
C VAL A 177 -4.15 1.85 -0.76
N SER A 178 -3.71 0.97 0.15
CA SER A 178 -3.40 1.33 1.53
C SER A 178 -1.92 1.13 1.84
N GLU A 179 -1.18 2.22 2.01
CA GLU A 179 0.25 2.25 2.39
C GLU A 179 1.11 1.39 1.44
N ALA A 180 0.97 1.62 0.13
CA ALA A 180 1.71 0.84 -0.87
C ALA A 180 3.19 1.25 -0.91
N PRO A 181 4.14 0.33 -0.65
CA PRO A 181 5.58 0.64 -0.68
C PRO A 181 6.07 1.26 -1.99
N PRO A 182 5.56 0.88 -3.18
CA PRO A 182 5.96 1.55 -4.42
C PRO A 182 5.73 3.06 -4.42
N ILE A 183 4.69 3.57 -3.74
CA ILE A 183 4.46 5.02 -3.60
C ILE A 183 5.58 5.64 -2.75
N SER A 184 5.85 5.08 -1.57
CA SER A 184 6.93 5.52 -0.68
C SER A 184 8.30 5.49 -1.37
N ALA A 185 8.55 4.48 -2.20
CA ALA A 185 9.81 4.38 -2.93
C ALA A 185 9.99 5.52 -3.94
N ILE A 186 8.91 6.01 -4.58
CA ILE A 186 8.99 7.17 -5.49
C ILE A 186 9.20 8.47 -4.72
N THR A 187 8.47 8.69 -3.62
CA THR A 187 8.60 9.94 -2.83
C THR A 187 10.02 10.10 -2.26
N GLN A 188 10.66 8.99 -1.90
CA GLN A 188 12.00 8.94 -1.31
C GLN A 188 13.17 9.02 -2.31
N ARG A 189 12.94 9.03 -3.63
CA ARG A 189 14.00 9.15 -4.64
C ARG A 189 14.74 10.48 -4.54
N SER A 190 15.99 10.50 -4.09
CA SER A 190 16.77 11.74 -3.97
C SER A 190 17.39 12.22 -5.28
N ASP A 191 17.48 11.33 -6.27
CA ASP A 191 18.01 11.57 -7.61
C ASP A 191 17.00 12.21 -8.58
N LEU A 192 15.73 12.34 -8.17
CA LEU A 192 14.67 12.99 -8.96
C LEU A 192 14.27 14.33 -8.35
N GLY A 193 14.13 15.35 -9.18
CA GLY A 193 13.46 16.60 -8.82
C GLY A 193 11.93 16.42 -8.69
N ASP A 194 11.26 17.38 -8.05
CA ASP A 194 9.82 17.28 -7.72
C ASP A 194 8.90 17.05 -8.92
N ASP A 195 9.18 17.66 -10.09
CA ASP A 195 8.36 17.47 -11.30
C ASP A 195 8.50 16.06 -11.88
N ALA A 196 9.73 15.53 -11.87
CA ALA A 196 9.99 14.15 -12.26
C ALA A 196 9.34 13.17 -11.29
N LYS A 197 9.45 13.41 -9.97
CA LYS A 197 8.74 12.62 -8.95
C LYS A 197 7.24 12.64 -9.16
N ALA A 198 6.64 13.81 -9.40
CA ALA A 198 5.20 13.94 -9.61
C ALA A 198 4.75 13.14 -10.83
N THR A 199 5.54 13.13 -11.90
CA THR A 199 5.29 12.38 -13.12
C THR A 199 5.34 10.87 -12.89
N VAL A 200 6.42 10.38 -12.27
CA VAL A 200 6.56 8.96 -11.94
C VAL A 200 5.51 8.52 -10.91
N LEU A 201 5.14 9.40 -9.97
CA LEU A 201 4.09 9.13 -8.98
C LEU A 201 2.72 8.97 -9.63
N ARG A 202 2.36 9.82 -10.61
CA ARG A 202 1.12 9.63 -11.39
C ARG A 202 1.12 8.28 -12.10
N ALA A 203 2.22 7.91 -12.73
CA ALA A 203 2.34 6.63 -13.43
C ALA A 203 2.25 5.43 -12.48
N MET A 204 2.88 5.50 -11.30
CA MET A 204 2.79 4.47 -10.25
C MET A 204 1.38 4.32 -9.71
N VAL A 205 0.69 5.44 -9.45
CA VAL A 205 -0.70 5.45 -8.98
C VAL A 205 -1.65 4.89 -10.02
N ALA A 206 -1.48 5.25 -11.30
CA ALA A 206 -2.25 4.67 -12.41
C ALA A 206 -2.06 3.14 -12.48
N ALA A 207 -0.83 2.67 -12.35
CA ALA A 207 -0.52 1.24 -12.32
C ALA A 207 -1.11 0.51 -11.11
N LEU A 208 -1.09 1.12 -9.91
CA LEU A 208 -1.69 0.53 -8.70
C LEU A 208 -3.22 0.58 -8.72
N GLY A 209 -3.78 1.62 -9.33
CA GLY A 209 -5.20 1.98 -9.31
C GLY A 209 -6.03 1.41 -10.45
N GLN A 210 -5.51 0.45 -11.21
CA GLN A 210 -6.20 -0.18 -12.32
C GLN A 210 -7.59 -0.71 -11.89
N ALA A 211 -8.63 -0.37 -12.67
CA ALA A 211 -9.92 -1.05 -12.59
C ALA A 211 -9.77 -2.48 -13.14
N ARG A 212 -10.10 -3.48 -12.33
CA ARG A 212 -9.93 -4.91 -12.67
C ARG A 212 -11.22 -5.70 -12.62
N ASN A 213 -12.25 -5.17 -11.96
CA ASN A 213 -13.57 -5.75 -11.78
C ASN A 213 -14.70 -4.72 -11.92
N GLY A 214 -14.50 -3.68 -12.71
CA GLY A 214 -15.50 -2.62 -12.89
C GLY A 214 -15.51 -1.59 -11.76
N GLU A 215 -14.41 -1.49 -10.99
CA GLU A 215 -14.21 -0.37 -10.07
C GLU A 215 -14.23 0.96 -10.85
N THR A 216 -14.81 2.00 -10.23
CA THR A 216 -14.99 3.32 -10.84
C THR A 216 -14.31 4.44 -10.06
N ARG A 217 -13.75 4.13 -8.88
CA ARG A 217 -13.11 5.12 -8.01
C ARG A 217 -11.86 4.55 -7.35
N LEU A 218 -10.84 5.40 -7.24
CA LEU A 218 -9.58 5.10 -6.57
C LEU A 218 -9.42 5.94 -5.31
N PHE A 219 -9.07 5.32 -4.19
CA PHE A 219 -8.66 6.00 -2.96
C PHE A 219 -7.28 5.55 -2.55
N LEU A 220 -6.45 6.50 -2.13
CA LEU A 220 -5.10 6.23 -1.63
C LEU A 220 -5.05 6.55 -0.14
N LYS A 221 -4.89 5.53 0.69
CA LYS A 221 -4.41 5.72 2.07
C LYS A 221 -2.89 5.70 2.04
N LEU A 222 -2.28 6.80 2.43
CA LEU A 222 -0.84 7.00 2.34
C LEU A 222 -0.17 6.72 3.68
N ASP A 223 1.08 6.29 3.67
CA ASP A 223 1.88 6.20 4.91
C ASP A 223 1.90 7.52 5.68
N CYS A 224 2.08 7.45 7.01
CA CYS A 224 1.96 8.64 7.85
C CYS A 224 3.01 9.71 7.53
N TRP A 225 4.22 9.31 7.09
CA TRP A 225 5.26 10.25 6.68
C TRP A 225 4.92 11.05 5.42
N HIS A 226 4.03 10.56 4.55
CA HIS A 226 3.63 11.27 3.33
C HIS A 226 2.91 12.59 3.59
N SER A 227 2.44 12.85 4.82
CA SER A 227 1.95 14.18 5.23
C SER A 227 2.99 15.28 5.01
N ARG A 228 4.28 14.95 5.03
CA ARG A 228 5.39 15.86 4.72
C ARG A 228 5.60 16.04 3.22
N ASP A 229 5.20 15.04 2.43
CA ASP A 229 5.25 15.04 0.97
C ASP A 229 3.95 15.58 0.34
N LEU A 230 3.05 16.17 1.15
CA LEU A 230 1.77 16.71 0.67
C LEU A 230 1.93 17.63 -0.55
N PRO A 231 2.93 18.53 -0.63
CA PRO A 231 3.16 19.34 -1.84
C PRO A 231 3.40 18.51 -3.10
N LEU A 232 4.12 17.39 -2.98
CA LEU A 232 4.37 16.47 -4.09
C LEU A 232 3.06 15.80 -4.56
N PHE A 233 2.23 15.34 -3.62
CA PHE A 233 0.92 14.78 -3.95
C PHE A 233 -0.03 15.82 -4.56
N ARG A 234 -0.01 17.07 -4.11
CA ARG A 234 -0.78 18.17 -4.73
C ARG A 234 -0.26 18.52 -6.12
N ARG A 235 1.04 18.41 -6.35
CA ARG A 235 1.64 18.58 -7.68
C ARG A 235 1.24 17.45 -8.63
N ALA A 236 1.24 16.21 -8.14
CA ALA A 236 0.83 15.04 -8.92
C ALA A 236 -0.68 15.02 -9.20
N PHE A 237 -1.51 15.39 -8.22
CA PHE A 237 -2.97 15.30 -8.26
C PHE A 237 -3.62 16.60 -7.77
N PRO A 238 -3.54 17.70 -8.54
CA PRO A 238 -3.97 19.03 -8.10
C PRO A 238 -5.48 19.13 -7.84
N GLN A 239 -6.29 18.29 -8.49
CA GLN A 239 -7.75 18.29 -8.30
C GLN A 239 -8.23 17.28 -7.26
N THR A 240 -7.36 16.37 -6.80
CA THR A 240 -7.78 15.34 -5.84
C THR A 240 -7.92 15.93 -4.44
N PRO A 241 -9.11 15.84 -3.82
CA PRO A 241 -9.30 16.25 -2.43
C PRO A 241 -8.56 15.31 -1.47
N TRP A 242 -8.15 15.83 -0.33
CA TRP A 242 -7.45 15.05 0.68
C TRP A 242 -8.03 15.26 2.08
N VAL A 243 -7.82 14.28 2.94
CA VAL A 243 -8.10 14.38 4.39
C VAL A 243 -6.84 14.06 5.18
N PHE A 244 -6.68 14.69 6.34
CA PHE A 244 -5.71 14.28 7.35
C PHE A 244 -6.45 13.79 8.60
N LEU A 245 -6.31 12.49 8.88
CA LEU A 245 -6.89 11.85 10.05
C LEU A 245 -5.93 11.94 11.24
N TYR A 246 -6.44 12.36 12.39
CA TYR A 246 -5.65 12.52 13.60
C TYR A 246 -6.48 12.19 14.85
N ARG A 247 -5.83 12.08 16.00
CA ARG A 247 -6.39 11.61 17.28
C ARG A 247 -5.64 12.29 18.42
N GLU A 248 -6.24 12.27 19.60
CA GLU A 248 -5.58 12.69 20.83
C GLU A 248 -4.16 12.11 20.98
N PRO A 249 -3.13 12.96 21.14
CA PRO A 249 -1.72 12.53 21.19
C PRO A 249 -1.44 11.45 22.21
N VAL A 250 -2.00 11.58 23.42
CA VAL A 250 -1.83 10.61 24.52
C VAL A 250 -2.31 9.22 24.12
N GLU A 251 -3.45 9.13 23.43
CA GLU A 251 -4.04 7.85 23.02
C GLU A 251 -3.20 7.17 21.94
N VAL A 252 -2.62 7.95 21.03
CA VAL A 252 -1.69 7.46 20.00
C VAL A 252 -0.40 6.98 20.64
N MET A 253 0.16 7.75 21.59
CA MET A 253 1.38 7.41 22.30
C MET A 253 1.25 6.12 23.12
N VAL A 254 0.14 5.95 23.85
CA VAL A 254 -0.15 4.68 24.56
C VAL A 254 -0.28 3.53 23.56
N SER A 255 -0.91 3.76 22.40
CA SER A 255 -1.00 2.73 21.36
C SER A 255 0.38 2.31 20.84
N GLN A 256 1.31 3.24 20.65
CA GLN A 256 2.67 2.94 20.18
C GLN A 256 3.52 2.27 21.28
N ALA A 257 3.32 2.63 22.55
CA ALA A 257 3.97 1.99 23.68
C ALA A 257 3.54 0.52 23.83
N ARG A 258 2.24 0.22 23.66
CA ARG A 258 1.70 -1.15 23.70
C ARG A 258 2.14 -2.01 22.52
N ARG A 259 2.06 -1.45 21.31
CA ARG A 259 2.43 -2.14 20.07
C ARG A 259 3.05 -1.17 19.10
N ARG A 260 4.39 -1.13 19.09
CA ARG A 260 5.17 -0.23 18.26
C ARG A 260 4.93 -0.50 16.77
N GLY A 261 4.71 0.56 16.00
CA GLY A 261 4.70 0.48 14.53
C GLY A 261 6.11 0.69 13.95
N MET A 262 6.37 0.18 12.74
CA MET A 262 7.68 0.24 12.09
C MET A 262 8.22 1.66 11.94
N GLN A 263 7.35 2.65 11.73
CA GLN A 263 7.69 4.07 11.60
C GLN A 263 8.33 4.65 12.88
N MET A 264 8.15 3.97 14.02
CA MET A 264 8.73 4.35 15.30
C MET A 264 10.07 3.65 15.58
N THR A 265 10.60 2.92 14.59
CA THR A 265 11.83 2.14 14.70
C THR A 265 12.88 2.68 13.73
N PRO A 266 13.88 3.45 14.18
CA PRO A 266 14.91 4.08 13.34
C PRO A 266 15.67 3.13 12.42
N SER A 267 15.86 1.88 12.82
CA SER A 267 16.53 0.85 12.01
C SER A 267 15.67 0.33 10.86
N LEU A 268 14.35 0.53 10.89
CA LEU A 268 13.42 0.15 9.84
C LEU A 268 13.03 1.36 8.97
N VAL A 269 12.75 2.50 9.62
CA VAL A 269 12.43 3.76 8.95
C VAL A 269 13.39 4.83 9.48
N PRO A 270 14.36 5.28 8.66
CA PRO A 270 15.35 6.26 9.09
C PRO A 270 14.70 7.57 9.57
N PRO A 271 15.21 8.21 10.65
CA PRO A 271 14.70 9.48 11.16
C PRO A 271 14.66 10.61 10.13
N SER A 272 15.55 10.59 9.14
CA SER A 272 15.59 11.53 8.02
C SER A 272 14.30 11.52 7.18
N THR A 273 13.57 10.40 7.14
CA THR A 273 12.23 10.29 6.52
C THR A 273 11.25 11.29 7.14
N PHE A 274 11.40 11.57 8.43
CA PHE A 274 10.58 12.54 9.17
C PHE A 274 11.25 13.92 9.24
N GLY A 275 12.37 14.13 8.56
CA GLY A 275 13.20 15.33 8.67
C GLY A 275 13.81 15.53 10.06
N LEU A 276 14.07 14.44 10.78
CA LEU A 276 14.71 14.47 12.09
C LEU A 276 16.21 14.16 11.93
N ASP A 277 17.05 15.07 12.41
CA ASP A 277 18.50 14.85 12.51
C ASP A 277 18.84 14.11 13.82
N LEU A 278 18.59 12.81 13.82
CA LEU A 278 18.81 11.91 14.98
C LEU A 278 19.41 10.56 14.53
N PRO A 279 20.61 10.54 13.92
CA PRO A 279 21.24 9.30 13.50
C PRO A 279 21.45 8.37 14.70
N GLY A 280 21.02 7.11 14.59
CA GLY A 280 21.11 6.15 15.70
C GLY A 280 20.16 6.44 16.88
N GLY A 281 19.11 7.23 16.65
CA GLY A 281 18.13 7.58 17.68
C GLY A 281 17.63 6.36 18.46
N VAL A 282 17.52 6.50 19.78
CA VAL A 282 16.91 5.47 20.62
C VAL A 282 15.40 5.54 20.37
N PRO A 283 14.72 4.41 20.07
CA PRO A 283 13.29 4.42 19.85
C PRO A 283 12.55 4.46 21.20
N ASP A 284 12.75 5.52 21.97
CA ASP A 284 12.02 5.77 23.20
C ASP A 284 10.72 6.57 22.93
N GLU A 285 10.02 6.95 24.00
CA GLU A 285 8.77 7.69 23.91
C GLU A 285 8.99 9.14 23.43
N ASP A 286 10.13 9.77 23.71
CA ASP A 286 10.44 11.12 23.19
C ASP A 286 10.68 11.06 21.68
N TYR A 287 11.39 10.03 21.19
CA TYR A 287 11.55 9.78 19.76
C TYR A 287 10.20 9.55 19.07
N CYS A 288 9.35 8.68 19.62
CA CYS A 288 8.02 8.42 19.05
C CYS A 288 7.19 9.71 18.98
N ALA A 289 7.24 10.55 20.01
CA ALA A 289 6.55 11.83 20.02
C ALA A 289 7.10 12.81 18.98
N ARG A 290 8.42 12.85 18.74
CA ARG A 290 9.03 13.66 17.67
C ARG A 290 8.61 13.22 16.28
N VAL A 291 8.53 11.91 16.04
CA VAL A 291 8.03 11.35 14.78
C VAL A 291 6.59 11.79 14.53
N LEU A 292 5.71 11.64 15.54
CA LEU A 292 4.31 12.06 15.44
C LEU A 292 4.17 13.58 15.25
N ALA A 293 4.98 14.38 15.93
CA ALA A 293 5.00 15.83 15.77
C ALA A 293 5.38 16.20 14.34
N ALA A 294 6.45 15.62 13.81
CA ALA A 294 6.92 15.88 12.45
C ALA A 294 5.89 15.51 11.37
N VAL A 295 5.11 14.45 11.60
CA VAL A 295 3.99 14.04 10.74
C VAL A 295 2.84 15.06 10.82
N CYS A 296 2.41 15.43 12.03
CA CYS A 296 1.34 16.41 12.20
C CYS A 296 1.72 17.78 11.64
N GLU A 297 2.97 18.21 11.82
CA GLU A 297 3.49 19.46 11.26
C GLU A 297 3.46 19.47 9.73
N GLY A 298 3.63 18.32 9.08
CA GLY A 298 3.46 18.21 7.63
C GLY A 298 2.06 18.64 7.19
N ALA A 299 1.03 18.13 7.87
CA ALA A 299 -0.35 18.50 7.58
C ALA A 299 -0.64 19.98 7.91
N VAL A 300 -0.19 20.48 9.06
CA VAL A 300 -0.41 21.87 9.45
C VAL A 300 0.28 22.85 8.51
N ARG A 301 1.54 22.59 8.14
CA ARG A 301 2.32 23.45 7.24
C ARG A 301 1.68 23.57 5.86
N HIS A 302 1.04 22.52 5.40
CA HIS A 302 0.53 22.42 4.03
C HIS A 302 -1.00 22.53 3.94
N ALA A 303 -1.70 22.79 5.06
CA ALA A 303 -3.14 23.00 5.08
C ALA A 303 -3.58 24.14 4.15
N SER A 304 -2.75 25.19 4.02
CA SER A 304 -3.00 26.34 3.15
C SER A 304 -2.92 26.05 1.64
N LEU A 305 -2.42 24.87 1.24
CA LEU A 305 -2.42 24.45 -0.18
C LEU A 305 -3.84 24.16 -0.72
N GLY A 306 -4.84 24.12 0.15
CA GLY A 306 -6.23 23.87 -0.22
C GLY A 306 -6.52 22.40 -0.55
N GLY A 307 -7.81 22.11 -0.76
CA GLY A 307 -8.31 20.76 -1.07
C GLY A 307 -8.31 19.79 0.13
N GLY A 308 -7.93 20.25 1.32
CA GLY A 308 -7.80 19.43 2.52
C GLY A 308 -8.94 19.55 3.52
N ARG A 309 -9.23 18.47 4.24
CA ARG A 309 -10.03 18.49 5.48
C ARG A 309 -9.31 17.78 6.62
N LEU A 310 -9.52 18.25 7.85
CA LEU A 310 -8.97 17.68 9.06
C LEU A 310 -10.09 16.91 9.75
N VAL A 311 -9.83 15.65 10.11
CA VAL A 311 -10.86 14.81 10.75
C VAL A 311 -10.26 14.16 11.99
N ASN A 312 -10.84 14.48 13.14
CA ASN A 312 -10.44 13.89 14.40
C ASN A 312 -11.10 12.51 14.55
N TYR A 313 -10.36 11.53 15.07
CA TYR A 313 -10.80 10.16 15.33
C TYR A 313 -12.12 10.10 16.11
N ARG A 314 -12.38 11.04 17.02
CA ARG A 314 -13.63 11.11 17.78
C ARG A 314 -14.87 11.28 16.90
N GLN A 315 -14.70 11.73 15.65
CA GLN A 315 -15.77 11.91 14.69
C GLN A 315 -16.01 10.65 13.85
N LEU A 316 -15.11 9.65 13.90
CA LEU A 316 -15.28 8.37 13.21
C LEU A 316 -16.19 7.44 14.03
N PRO A 317 -16.99 6.57 13.36
CA PRO A 317 -17.04 6.37 11.91
C PRO A 317 -17.91 7.37 11.15
N GLU A 318 -18.75 8.15 11.82
CA GLU A 318 -19.80 8.95 11.16
C GLU A 318 -19.25 10.06 10.25
N ALA A 319 -18.06 10.58 10.54
CA ALA A 319 -17.37 11.53 9.66
C ALA A 319 -17.06 10.95 8.28
N LEU A 320 -16.98 9.63 8.10
CA LEU A 320 -16.84 9.07 6.76
C LEU A 320 -18.04 9.45 5.90
N PHE A 321 -19.25 9.28 6.41
CA PHE A 321 -20.49 9.53 5.69
C PHE A 321 -20.82 11.02 5.57
N THR A 322 -20.57 11.77 6.64
CA THR A 322 -21.01 13.17 6.75
C THR A 322 -19.96 14.17 6.25
N LYS A 323 -18.68 13.77 6.16
CA LYS A 323 -17.58 14.69 5.81
C LYS A 323 -16.69 14.15 4.70
N ILE A 324 -16.18 12.93 4.83
CA ILE A 324 -15.15 12.40 3.93
C ILE A 324 -15.74 12.08 2.56
N LEU A 325 -16.82 11.28 2.48
CA LEU A 325 -17.45 10.94 1.20
C LEU A 325 -17.94 12.18 0.43
N PRO A 326 -18.68 13.13 1.05
CA PRO A 326 -19.06 14.36 0.37
C PRO A 326 -17.87 15.19 -0.11
N HIS A 327 -16.81 15.31 0.72
CA HIS A 327 -15.58 16.03 0.33
C HIS A 327 -14.86 15.39 -0.85
N PHE A 328 -14.91 14.06 -0.93
CA PHE A 328 -14.38 13.29 -2.07
C PHE A 328 -15.33 13.26 -3.27
N GLY A 329 -16.47 13.96 -3.22
CA GLY A 329 -17.46 13.96 -4.31
C GLY A 329 -18.13 12.60 -4.52
N VAL A 330 -18.20 11.76 -3.47
CA VAL A 330 -18.74 10.40 -3.55
C VAL A 330 -20.18 10.37 -3.05
N THR A 331 -21.09 10.01 -3.95
CA THR A 331 -22.46 9.63 -3.60
C THR A 331 -22.55 8.10 -3.54
N ALA A 332 -22.56 7.55 -2.34
CA ALA A 332 -22.68 6.11 -2.12
C ALA A 332 -24.16 5.67 -2.18
N SER A 333 -24.42 4.52 -2.81
CA SER A 333 -25.72 3.85 -2.78
C SER A 333 -26.05 3.33 -1.37
N GLN A 334 -27.32 3.01 -1.13
CA GLN A 334 -27.74 2.43 0.16
C GLN A 334 -27.00 1.13 0.49
N ALA A 335 -26.73 0.28 -0.51
CA ALA A 335 -25.97 -0.96 -0.33
C ALA A 335 -24.52 -0.67 0.10
N GLU A 336 -23.86 0.31 -0.51
CA GLU A 336 -22.50 0.71 -0.12
C GLU A 336 -22.47 1.30 1.30
N LEU A 337 -23.45 2.15 1.65
CA LEU A 337 -23.57 2.71 3.00
C LEU A 337 -23.76 1.61 4.04
N GLN A 338 -24.60 0.61 3.77
CA GLN A 338 -24.80 -0.54 4.65
C GLN A 338 -23.51 -1.35 4.82
N ALA A 339 -22.80 -1.64 3.71
CA ALA A 339 -21.53 -2.37 3.76
C ALA A 339 -20.46 -1.60 4.58
N MET A 340 -20.34 -0.29 4.37
CA MET A 340 -19.44 0.58 5.13
C MET A 340 -19.77 0.58 6.63
N ARG A 341 -21.06 0.66 7.00
CA ARG A 341 -21.50 0.60 8.41
C ARG A 341 -21.21 -0.76 9.04
N ALA A 342 -21.41 -1.85 8.31
CA ALA A 342 -21.06 -3.19 8.78
C ALA A 342 -19.55 -3.33 9.04
N THR A 343 -18.71 -2.81 8.13
CA THR A 343 -17.25 -2.79 8.32
C THR A 343 -16.84 -1.97 9.55
N ALA A 344 -17.52 -0.86 9.84
CA ALA A 344 -17.21 -0.04 11.01
C ALA A 344 -17.51 -0.71 12.35
N ALA A 345 -18.31 -1.77 12.37
CA ALA A 345 -18.59 -2.56 13.56
C ALA A 345 -17.50 -3.61 13.86
N ARG A 346 -16.49 -3.76 13.00
CA ARG A 346 -15.37 -4.71 13.11
C ARG A 346 -14.05 -4.01 13.40
N ASP A 347 -13.09 -4.72 13.99
CA ASP A 347 -11.73 -4.19 14.11
C ASP A 347 -11.08 -4.02 12.73
N ALA A 348 -10.53 -2.84 12.47
CA ALA A 348 -10.03 -2.47 11.14
C ALA A 348 -8.76 -3.21 10.71
N LYS A 349 -8.05 -3.88 11.63
CA LYS A 349 -6.84 -4.66 11.37
C LYS A 349 -7.04 -6.16 11.62
N ALA A 350 -8.13 -6.52 12.28
CA ALA A 350 -8.55 -7.87 12.60
C ALA A 350 -10.07 -8.01 12.34
N PRO A 351 -10.50 -8.02 11.05
CA PRO A 351 -11.91 -7.93 10.67
C PRO A 351 -12.80 -9.07 11.20
N GLU A 352 -12.19 -10.17 11.64
CA GLU A 352 -12.87 -11.27 12.34
C GLU A 352 -13.35 -10.90 13.75
N GLN A 353 -12.81 -9.83 14.34
CA GLN A 353 -13.11 -9.35 15.69
C GLN A 353 -14.09 -8.17 15.66
N SER A 354 -14.94 -8.07 16.68
CA SER A 354 -15.82 -6.91 16.86
C SER A 354 -15.02 -5.69 17.30
N PHE A 355 -15.41 -4.50 16.83
CA PHE A 355 -14.79 -3.26 17.27
C PHE A 355 -15.07 -2.99 18.76
N ALA A 356 -14.05 -2.58 19.49
CA ALA A 356 -14.16 -2.12 20.88
C ALA A 356 -13.58 -0.70 21.01
N PRO A 357 -14.35 0.29 21.50
CA PRO A 357 -13.81 1.61 21.80
C PRO A 357 -12.69 1.54 22.84
N ASP A 358 -11.52 2.10 22.53
CA ASP A 358 -10.32 1.97 23.35
C ASP A 358 -9.81 3.29 23.97
N ALA A 359 -10.55 4.40 23.77
CA ALA A 359 -10.10 5.73 24.17
C ALA A 359 -9.96 5.88 25.69
N ARG A 360 -10.96 5.43 26.46
CA ARG A 360 -10.94 5.50 27.92
C ARG A 360 -9.77 4.70 28.51
N ASP A 361 -9.58 3.48 28.04
CA ASP A 361 -8.51 2.58 28.50
C ASP A 361 -7.12 3.15 28.18
N LYS A 362 -6.97 3.78 27.01
CA LYS A 362 -5.73 4.46 26.64
C LYS A 362 -5.46 5.68 27.51
N GLN A 363 -6.48 6.49 27.80
CA GLN A 363 -6.34 7.63 28.71
C GLN A 363 -5.96 7.19 30.13
N GLN A 364 -6.59 6.12 30.65
CA GLN A 364 -6.27 5.60 31.98
C GLN A 364 -4.87 4.99 32.07
N ALA A 365 -4.39 4.35 31.00
CA ALA A 365 -3.06 3.75 30.98
C ALA A 365 -1.90 4.75 30.79
N ALA A 366 -2.19 6.01 30.48
CA ALA A 366 -1.16 7.02 30.23
C ALA A 366 -0.48 7.47 31.52
N THR A 367 0.81 7.18 31.66
CA THR A 367 1.63 7.58 32.81
C THR A 367 1.84 9.11 32.84
N PRO A 368 2.16 9.69 34.01
CA PRO A 368 2.52 11.10 34.11
C PRO A 368 3.69 11.50 33.19
N ALA A 369 4.70 10.63 33.06
CA ALA A 369 5.84 10.86 32.18
C ALA A 369 5.43 10.93 30.70
N LEU A 370 4.59 9.99 30.23
CA LEU A 370 4.09 9.99 28.86
C LEU A 370 3.25 11.23 28.56
N ARG A 371 2.42 11.66 29.51
CA ARG A 371 1.63 12.90 29.42
C ARG A 371 2.53 14.13 29.33
N ALA A 372 3.59 14.20 30.12
CA ALA A 372 4.57 15.29 30.05
C ALA A 372 5.31 15.32 28.71
N ILE A 373 5.63 14.16 28.12
CA ILE A 373 6.20 14.08 26.77
C ILE A 373 5.21 14.61 25.73
N CYS A 374 3.93 14.19 25.79
CA CYS A 374 2.89 14.69 24.88
C CYS A 374 2.75 16.21 24.99
N ALA A 375 2.67 16.73 26.22
CA ALA A 375 2.55 18.17 26.48
C ALA A 375 3.71 18.96 25.87
N ARG A 376 4.93 18.45 26.01
CA ARG A 376 6.14 19.10 25.48
C ARG A 376 6.27 19.01 23.96
N ARG A 377 5.79 17.95 23.32
CA ARG A 377 6.12 17.60 21.93
C ARG A 377 4.97 17.70 20.94
N LEU A 378 3.74 17.49 21.40
CA LEU A 378 2.57 17.25 20.55
C LEU A 378 1.43 18.24 20.79
N ASP A 379 1.34 18.85 21.97
CA ASP A 379 0.20 19.74 22.29
C ASP A 379 0.11 20.91 21.33
N ASP A 380 1.20 21.62 21.03
CA ASP A 380 1.16 22.78 20.12
C ASP A 380 0.60 22.41 18.73
N VAL A 381 1.19 21.40 18.09
CA VAL A 381 0.74 20.97 16.76
C VAL A 381 -0.67 20.39 16.79
N TYR A 382 -1.06 19.71 17.86
CA TYR A 382 -2.41 19.19 18.03
C TYR A 382 -3.45 20.31 18.18
N GLN A 383 -3.16 21.34 18.99
CA GLN A 383 -4.06 22.48 19.14
C GLN A 383 -4.20 23.26 17.83
N ARG A 384 -3.11 23.40 17.06
CA ARG A 384 -3.17 23.99 15.70
C ARG A 384 -4.06 23.17 14.76
N LEU A 385 -3.97 21.84 14.79
CA LEU A 385 -4.88 20.97 14.03
C LEU A 385 -6.34 21.15 14.47
N GLU A 386 -6.61 21.21 15.77
CA GLU A 386 -7.96 21.41 16.30
C GLU A 386 -8.54 22.78 15.91
N ALA A 387 -7.77 23.86 16.06
CA ALA A 387 -8.17 25.21 15.65
C ALA A 387 -8.51 25.25 14.15
N MET A 388 -7.60 24.76 13.31
CA MET A 388 -7.83 24.65 11.86
C MET A 388 -9.05 23.80 11.53
N ARG A 389 -9.29 22.70 12.27
CA ARG A 389 -10.45 21.83 12.06
C ARG A 389 -11.76 22.55 12.39
N THR A 390 -11.80 23.33 13.47
CA THR A 390 -13.01 24.05 13.87
C THR A 390 -13.37 25.19 12.94
N GLU A 391 -12.39 25.71 12.20
CA GLU A 391 -12.58 26.76 11.19
C GLU A 391 -12.99 26.20 9.81
N GLN A 392 -13.06 24.88 9.65
CA GLN A 392 -13.43 24.27 8.36
C GLN A 392 -14.91 24.45 8.04
N PRO A 393 -15.25 24.78 6.78
CA PRO A 393 -16.63 24.94 6.34
C PRO A 393 -17.42 23.63 6.27
#